data_AF-A0AAV3SN33-F1
#
_entry.id   AF-A0AAV3SN33-F1
#
_cell.length_a   1.000
_cell.length_b   1.000
_cell.length_c   1.000
_cell.angle_alpha   90.00
_cell.angle_beta   90.00
_cell.angle_gamma   90.00
#
_symmetry.space_group_name_H-M   'P 1'
#
loop_
_entity.id
_entity.type
_entity.pdbx_description
1 polymer ?
#
loop_
_entity_poly.entity_id
_entity_poly.type
_entity_poly.pdbx_seq_one_letter_code
_entity_poly.pdbx_strand_id
1 'polypeptide(L)'
;MRLKPVPDPPTGLDALRAFQRAVPLVPGDTDDCCARLRRRRDLADRQTANDWLAFLRTLGLVEETPRGFVRADAEPTPELVRDGLRDGVLLVPEALAALRDASPADPLTAADLFAATRDAVPRHDRARDPDWEAAWRDRAARLLEWLALVDLAVPVRGDSEPADSDSEPSGEPAGYVAGDAA
;
A
#
# COMPACT_ATOMS: atom_id res chain seq x y z
N MET A 1 -2.02 6.51 -16.18
CA MET A 1 -2.64 5.24 -15.72
C MET A 1 -2.23 5.02 -14.28
N ARG A 2 -3.12 4.51 -13.44
CA ARG A 2 -2.83 4.25 -12.02
C ARG A 2 -2.36 2.81 -11.80
N LEU A 3 -1.42 2.64 -10.88
CA LEU A 3 -0.87 1.37 -10.45
C LEU A 3 -1.92 0.58 -9.66
N LYS A 4 -2.15 -0.67 -10.06
CA LYS A 4 -2.99 -1.60 -9.32
C LYS A 4 -2.24 -2.23 -8.12
N PRO A 5 -1.03 -2.78 -8.25
CA PRO A 5 -0.31 -3.39 -7.13
C PRO A 5 -0.15 -2.45 -5.93
N VAL A 6 -0.47 -2.95 -4.74
CA VAL A 6 -0.22 -2.31 -3.45
C VAL A 6 0.48 -3.36 -2.58
N PRO A 7 1.80 -3.30 -2.41
CA PRO A 7 2.52 -4.27 -1.59
C PRO A 7 2.15 -4.09 -0.11
N ASP A 8 2.49 -5.09 0.72
CA ASP A 8 2.31 -4.97 2.17
C ASP A 8 3.09 -3.76 2.70
N PRO A 9 2.46 -2.85 3.46
CA PRO A 9 3.13 -1.66 3.95
C PRO A 9 4.18 -2.05 4.99
N PRO A 10 5.33 -1.37 5.00
CA PRO A 10 6.30 -1.56 6.06
C PRO A 10 5.82 -0.89 7.35
N THR A 11 6.47 -1.22 8.47
CA THR A 11 6.18 -0.63 9.79
C THR A 11 6.58 0.85 9.92
N GLY A 12 7.25 1.44 8.92
CA GLY A 12 7.73 2.81 8.95
C GLY A 12 8.31 3.27 7.61
N LEU A 13 8.27 4.57 7.34
CA LEU A 13 8.81 5.15 6.09
C LEU A 13 10.32 4.94 5.94
N ASP A 14 11.08 4.80 7.02
CA ASP A 14 12.51 4.49 6.93
C ASP A 14 12.79 3.13 6.25
N ALA A 15 11.84 2.19 6.33
CA ALA A 15 11.94 0.93 5.59
C ALA A 15 11.86 1.15 4.07
N LEU A 16 11.14 2.17 3.58
CA LEU A 16 11.14 2.53 2.16
C LEU A 16 12.53 2.92 1.66
N ARG A 17 13.32 3.66 2.46
CA ARG A 17 14.72 3.95 2.12
C ARG A 17 15.49 2.66 1.89
N ALA A 18 15.17 1.64 2.68
CA ALA A 18 15.76 0.32 2.55
C ALA A 18 15.36 -0.34 1.22
N PHE A 19 14.08 -0.38 0.87
CA PHE A 19 13.59 -0.88 -0.42
C PHE A 19 14.23 -0.14 -1.60
N GLN A 20 14.27 1.19 -1.56
CA GLN A 20 14.91 2.03 -2.56
C GLN A 20 16.42 1.74 -2.69
N ARG A 21 17.17 1.62 -1.58
CA ARG A 21 18.60 1.27 -1.58
C ARG A 21 18.91 -0.13 -2.08
N ALA A 22 17.91 -1.01 -2.14
CA ALA A 22 18.09 -2.33 -2.73
C ALA A 22 18.15 -2.26 -4.27
N VAL A 23 17.52 -1.26 -4.88
CA VAL A 23 17.57 -1.00 -6.33
C VAL A 23 18.97 -0.50 -6.73
N PRO A 24 19.52 -0.99 -7.84
CA PRO A 24 20.87 -0.60 -8.26
C PRO A 24 20.93 0.86 -8.76
N LEU A 25 22.14 1.43 -8.70
CA LEU A 25 22.45 2.72 -9.36
C LEU A 25 22.70 2.54 -10.86
N VAL A 26 23.20 1.37 -11.27
CA VAL A 26 23.43 1.01 -12.67
C VAL A 26 22.74 -0.35 -12.88
N PRO A 27 21.67 -0.41 -13.69
CA PRO A 27 20.86 -1.60 -13.82
C PRO A 27 21.42 -2.54 -14.91
N GLY A 28 21.25 -3.84 -14.70
CA GLY A 28 21.45 -4.87 -15.72
C GLY A 28 20.19 -5.01 -16.56
N ASP A 29 19.28 -5.88 -16.12
CA ASP A 29 17.90 -5.96 -16.59
C ASP A 29 16.89 -5.93 -15.41
N THR A 30 15.59 -5.99 -15.73
CA THR A 30 14.53 -6.03 -14.71
C THR A 30 14.57 -7.29 -13.84
N ASP A 31 15.00 -8.41 -14.39
CA ASP A 31 15.06 -9.69 -13.65
C ASP A 31 16.16 -9.67 -12.60
N ASP A 32 17.30 -9.08 -12.92
CA ASP A 32 18.38 -8.77 -12.00
C ASP A 32 17.92 -7.80 -10.91
N CYS A 33 17.13 -6.79 -11.27
CA CYS A 33 16.55 -5.86 -10.29
C CYS A 33 15.62 -6.59 -9.32
N CYS A 34 14.73 -7.45 -9.82
CA CYS A 34 13.83 -8.26 -9.00
C CYS A 34 14.62 -9.22 -8.10
N ALA A 35 15.56 -9.98 -8.64
CA ALA A 35 16.38 -10.92 -7.88
C ALA A 35 17.18 -10.23 -6.77
N ARG A 36 17.73 -9.05 -7.06
CA ARG A 36 18.45 -8.23 -6.08
C ARG A 36 17.53 -7.71 -4.99
N LEU A 37 16.35 -7.22 -5.35
CA LEU A 37 15.38 -6.70 -4.39
C LEU A 37 14.90 -7.81 -3.45
N ARG A 38 14.52 -8.97 -4.01
CA ARG A 38 14.15 -10.17 -3.24
C ARG A 38 15.21 -10.53 -2.21
N ARG A 39 16.46 -10.70 -2.66
CA ARG A 39 17.56 -11.08 -1.76
C ARG A 39 17.80 -10.08 -0.62
N ARG A 40 17.60 -8.78 -0.87
CA ARG A 40 17.89 -7.72 0.10
C ARG A 40 16.71 -7.39 1.04
N ARG A 41 15.50 -7.78 0.66
CA ARG A 41 14.25 -7.47 1.38
C ARG A 41 13.47 -8.73 1.77
N ASP A 42 14.05 -9.90 1.54
CA ASP A 42 13.48 -11.21 1.82
C ASP A 42 12.07 -11.41 1.22
N LEU A 43 11.91 -10.99 -0.05
CA LEU A 43 10.60 -11.08 -0.72
C LEU A 43 10.37 -12.49 -1.27
N ALA A 44 9.16 -13.00 -1.01
CA ALA A 44 8.74 -14.37 -1.30
C ALA A 44 9.05 -14.79 -2.75
N ASP A 45 8.62 -13.99 -3.73
CA ASP A 45 8.76 -14.32 -5.14
C ASP A 45 9.09 -13.12 -6.04
N ARG A 46 9.28 -13.41 -7.33
CA ARG A 46 9.60 -12.41 -8.37
C ARG A 46 8.44 -11.45 -8.62
N GLN A 47 7.20 -11.91 -8.52
CA GLN A 47 6.03 -11.07 -8.71
C GLN A 47 5.94 -10.02 -7.60
N THR A 48 6.10 -10.42 -6.34
CA THR A 48 6.16 -9.49 -5.20
C THR A 48 7.24 -8.43 -5.39
N ALA A 49 8.43 -8.83 -5.84
CA ALA A 49 9.51 -7.87 -6.11
C ALA A 49 9.20 -6.92 -7.26
N ASN A 50 8.58 -7.41 -8.33
CA ASN A 50 8.16 -6.56 -9.44
C ASN A 50 7.05 -5.58 -9.02
N ASP A 51 6.10 -6.02 -8.20
CA ASP A 51 5.05 -5.18 -7.63
C ASP A 51 5.65 -4.06 -6.77
N TRP A 52 6.66 -4.38 -5.94
CA TRP A 52 7.42 -3.38 -5.20
C TRP A 52 8.16 -2.39 -6.11
N LEU A 53 8.83 -2.83 -7.17
CA LEU A 53 9.51 -1.93 -8.11
C LEU A 53 8.53 -0.98 -8.80
N ALA A 54 7.38 -1.50 -9.26
CA ALA A 54 6.33 -0.70 -9.87
C ALA A 54 5.74 0.31 -8.87
N PHE A 55 5.57 -0.09 -7.61
CA PHE A 55 5.11 0.77 -6.52
C PHE A 55 6.11 1.89 -6.20
N LEU A 56 7.39 1.56 -5.98
CA LEU A 56 8.43 2.55 -5.76
C LEU A 56 8.54 3.55 -6.92
N ARG A 57 8.34 3.09 -8.15
CA ARG A 57 8.35 3.97 -9.34
C ARG A 57 7.19 4.95 -9.29
N THR A 58 6.02 4.45 -8.90
CA THR A 58 4.81 5.26 -8.75
C THR A 58 4.97 6.32 -7.66
N LEU A 59 5.75 6.04 -6.62
CA LEU A 59 6.14 7.01 -5.58
C LEU A 59 7.29 7.95 -5.98
N GLY A 60 7.87 7.81 -7.18
CA GLY A 60 9.02 8.61 -7.62
C GLY A 60 10.35 8.24 -6.94
N LEU A 61 10.45 7.09 -6.29
CA LEU A 61 11.66 6.64 -5.58
C LEU A 61 12.63 5.87 -6.47
N VAL A 62 12.13 5.35 -7.59
CA VAL A 62 12.91 4.67 -8.62
C VAL A 62 12.41 5.08 -10.00
N GLU A 63 13.28 4.96 -11.00
CA GLU A 63 12.95 5.22 -12.39
C GLU A 63 13.07 3.92 -13.20
N GLU A 64 12.14 3.72 -14.12
CA GLU A 64 12.23 2.63 -15.09
C GLU A 64 12.99 3.10 -16.33
N THR A 65 13.95 2.30 -16.75
CA THR A 65 14.78 2.51 -17.93
C THR A 65 14.63 1.31 -18.88
N PRO A 66 15.09 1.39 -20.13
CA PRO A 66 15.11 0.23 -21.02
C PRO A 66 15.92 -0.97 -20.49
N ARG A 67 16.80 -0.75 -19.50
CA ARG A 67 17.63 -1.76 -18.84
C ARG A 67 17.08 -2.18 -17.46
N GLY A 68 15.85 -1.82 -17.12
CA GLY A 68 15.27 -2.08 -15.79
C GLY A 68 15.30 -0.86 -14.89
N PHE A 69 15.36 -1.06 -13.58
CA PHE A 69 15.07 -0.01 -12.60
C PHE A 69 16.34 0.61 -11.99
N VAL A 70 16.36 1.94 -11.90
CA VAL A 70 17.40 2.69 -11.21
C VAL A 70 16.84 3.43 -10.02
N ARG A 71 17.67 3.62 -8.99
CA ARG A 71 17.30 4.46 -7.86
C ARG A 71 17.23 5.94 -8.27
N ALA A 72 16.12 6.60 -7.96
CA ALA A 72 15.98 8.05 -8.13
C ALA A 72 16.75 8.80 -7.02
N ASP A 73 17.16 10.03 -7.31
CA ASP A 73 17.76 10.94 -6.32
C ASP A 73 16.67 11.68 -5.53
N ALA A 74 15.82 10.91 -4.86
CA ALA A 74 14.70 11.40 -4.06
C ALA A 74 14.68 10.70 -2.70
N GLU A 75 14.39 11.43 -1.64
CA GLU A 75 14.17 10.85 -0.32
C GLU A 75 12.68 10.46 -0.13
N PRO A 76 12.36 9.32 0.51
CA PRO A 76 10.99 8.94 0.82
C PRO A 76 10.46 9.76 2.01
N THR A 77 10.20 11.04 1.77
CA THR A 77 9.49 11.89 2.72
C THR A 77 8.01 11.53 2.77
N PRO A 78 7.30 11.79 3.89
CA PRO A 78 5.85 11.61 3.96
C PRO A 78 5.14 12.30 2.80
N GLU A 79 5.51 13.55 2.48
CA GLU A 79 4.90 14.35 1.43
C GLU A 79 5.03 13.70 0.05
N LEU A 80 6.24 13.25 -0.32
CA LEU A 80 6.48 12.59 -1.60
C LEU A 80 5.64 11.31 -1.72
N VAL A 81 5.55 10.52 -0.64
CA VAL A 81 4.77 9.29 -0.64
C VAL A 81 3.26 9.59 -0.72
N ARG A 82 2.75 10.60 -0.01
CA ARG A 82 1.34 11.03 -0.12
C ARG A 82 0.99 11.40 -1.57
N ASP A 83 1.83 12.20 -2.22
CA ASP A 83 1.58 12.66 -3.59
C ASP A 83 1.62 11.49 -4.58
N GLY A 84 2.63 10.62 -4.47
CA GLY A 84 2.73 9.40 -5.26
C GLY A 84 1.54 8.46 -5.11
N LEU A 85 1.01 8.32 -3.88
CA LEU A 85 -0.21 7.55 -3.62
C LEU A 85 -1.43 8.19 -4.30
N ARG A 86 -1.69 9.48 -4.06
CA ARG A 86 -2.86 10.22 -4.57
C ARG A 86 -2.95 10.19 -6.09
N ASP A 87 -1.83 10.41 -6.75
CA ASP A 87 -1.78 10.55 -8.20
C ASP A 87 -1.69 9.19 -8.88
N GLY A 88 -0.89 8.30 -8.28
CA GLY A 88 -0.35 7.13 -8.94
C GLY A 88 -1.04 5.82 -8.61
N VAL A 89 -1.72 5.67 -7.46
CA VAL A 89 -2.26 4.38 -7.01
C VAL A 89 -3.78 4.29 -7.20
N LEU A 90 -4.22 3.16 -7.76
CA LEU A 90 -5.62 2.92 -8.09
C LEU A 90 -6.48 2.90 -6.82
N LEU A 91 -7.62 3.59 -6.88
CA LEU A 91 -8.60 3.77 -5.79
C LEU A 91 -8.16 4.66 -4.61
N VAL A 92 -7.01 5.34 -4.66
CA VAL A 92 -6.63 6.26 -3.57
C VAL A 92 -7.62 7.41 -3.40
N PRO A 93 -8.02 8.17 -4.44
CA PRO A 93 -8.96 9.27 -4.23
C PRO A 93 -10.33 8.84 -3.71
N GLU A 94 -10.81 7.67 -4.14
CA GLU A 94 -12.03 7.06 -3.65
C GLU A 94 -11.90 6.67 -2.16
N ALA A 95 -10.75 6.11 -1.76
CA ALA A 95 -10.45 5.83 -0.36
C ALA A 95 -10.39 7.12 0.49
N LEU A 96 -9.74 8.17 -0.01
CA LEU A 96 -9.69 9.47 0.67
C LEU A 96 -11.08 10.12 0.77
N ALA A 97 -11.93 9.94 -0.23
CA ALA A 97 -13.33 10.39 -0.15
C ALA A 97 -14.10 9.66 0.94
N ALA A 98 -14.01 8.33 1.00
CA ALA A 98 -14.66 7.53 2.02
C ALA A 98 -14.13 7.86 3.44
N LEU A 99 -12.83 8.10 3.60
CA LEU A 99 -12.22 8.47 4.88
C LEU A 99 -12.72 9.82 5.42
N ARG A 100 -13.05 10.78 4.55
CA ARG A 100 -13.60 12.08 4.98
C ARG A 100 -15.00 11.98 5.56
N ASP A 101 -15.77 10.99 5.14
CA ASP A 101 -17.12 10.73 5.65
C ASP A 101 -17.11 9.85 6.91
N ALA A 102 -15.99 9.17 7.18
CA ALA A 102 -15.82 8.29 8.34
C ALA A 102 -15.62 9.08 9.64
N SER A 103 -16.00 8.45 10.76
CA SER A 103 -15.84 9.03 12.10
C SER A 103 -15.37 7.98 13.11
N PRO A 104 -14.87 8.34 14.30
CA PRO A 104 -14.47 7.35 15.28
C PRO A 104 -15.59 6.40 15.72
N ALA A 105 -16.85 6.84 15.65
CA ALA A 105 -18.02 6.01 15.96
C ALA A 105 -18.47 5.12 14.78
N ASP A 106 -18.02 5.44 13.57
CA ASP A 106 -18.30 4.70 12.34
C ASP A 106 -17.05 4.74 11.45
N PRO A 107 -15.99 4.00 11.83
CA PRO A 107 -14.70 4.08 11.15
C PRO A 107 -14.74 3.25 9.86
N LEU A 108 -14.04 3.72 8.84
CA LEU A 108 -13.97 3.03 7.55
C LEU A 108 -13.15 1.73 7.67
N THR A 109 -13.79 0.59 7.39
CA THR A 109 -13.09 -0.69 7.34
C THR A 109 -12.62 -1.03 5.92
N ALA A 110 -11.76 -2.04 5.78
CA ALA A 110 -11.37 -2.57 4.48
C ALA A 110 -12.57 -3.14 3.70
N ALA A 111 -13.55 -3.72 4.41
CA ALA A 111 -14.77 -4.24 3.81
C ALA A 111 -15.65 -3.11 3.24
N ASP A 112 -15.78 -2.00 3.98
CA ASP A 112 -16.52 -0.81 3.54
C ASP A 112 -15.86 -0.15 2.35
N LEU A 113 -14.53 0.03 2.39
CA LEU A 113 -13.77 0.57 1.27
C LEU A 113 -13.91 -0.31 0.02
N PHE A 114 -13.81 -1.62 0.18
CA PHE A 114 -14.06 -2.55 -0.93
C PHE A 114 -15.48 -2.40 -1.47
N ALA A 115 -16.50 -2.37 -0.60
CA ALA A 115 -17.89 -2.23 -1.02
C ALA A 115 -18.11 -0.93 -1.82
N ALA A 116 -17.57 0.20 -1.33
CA ALA A 116 -17.65 1.51 -1.99
C ALA A 116 -16.95 1.55 -3.35
N THR A 117 -15.89 0.76 -3.54
CA THR A 117 -15.07 0.77 -4.77
C THR A 117 -15.29 -0.45 -5.67
N ARG A 118 -16.18 -1.36 -5.27
CA ARG A 118 -16.41 -2.64 -5.95
C ARG A 118 -16.69 -2.49 -7.43
N ASP A 119 -17.46 -1.46 -7.81
CA ASP A 119 -17.83 -1.23 -9.21
C ASP A 119 -16.70 -0.66 -10.06
N ALA A 120 -15.69 -0.04 -9.44
CA ALA A 120 -14.49 0.45 -10.11
C ALA A 120 -13.43 -0.66 -10.34
N VAL A 121 -13.60 -1.85 -9.75
CA VAL A 121 -12.69 -2.98 -9.95
C VAL A 121 -12.67 -3.41 -11.42
N PRO A 122 -11.49 -3.50 -12.08
CA PRO A 122 -11.38 -3.88 -13.48
C PRO A 122 -12.09 -5.20 -13.81
N ARG A 123 -12.89 -5.22 -14.89
CA ARG A 123 -13.65 -6.41 -15.30
C ARG A 123 -12.78 -7.66 -15.51
N HIS A 124 -11.56 -7.48 -16.04
CA HIS A 124 -10.64 -8.60 -16.27
C HIS A 124 -10.21 -9.28 -14.95
N ASP A 125 -10.08 -8.53 -13.86
CA ASP A 125 -9.73 -9.10 -12.56
C ASP A 125 -10.87 -9.95 -12.01
N ARG A 126 -12.12 -9.48 -12.15
CA ARG A 126 -13.32 -10.25 -11.74
C ARG A 126 -13.50 -11.54 -12.54
N ALA A 127 -13.04 -11.57 -13.78
CA ALA A 127 -13.18 -12.73 -14.67
C ALA A 127 -12.05 -13.76 -14.49
N ARG A 128 -10.87 -13.33 -14.04
CA ARG A 128 -9.67 -14.18 -13.96
C ARG A 128 -9.62 -15.04 -12.71
N ASP A 129 -10.24 -14.59 -11.62
CA ASP A 129 -10.10 -15.16 -10.29
C ASP A 129 -11.48 -15.26 -9.62
N PRO A 130 -11.97 -16.47 -9.25
CA PRO A 130 -13.25 -16.60 -8.55
C PRO A 130 -13.24 -15.91 -7.18
N ASP A 131 -12.07 -15.78 -6.54
CA ASP A 131 -11.90 -15.19 -5.21
C ASP A 131 -11.48 -13.72 -5.27
N TRP A 132 -11.72 -13.05 -6.42
CA TRP A 132 -11.31 -11.66 -6.63
C TRP A 132 -11.84 -10.72 -5.54
N GLU A 133 -13.03 -10.96 -4.98
CA GLU A 133 -13.56 -10.10 -3.92
C GLU A 133 -12.68 -10.14 -2.67
N ALA A 134 -12.19 -11.32 -2.27
CA ALA A 134 -11.27 -11.46 -1.16
C ALA A 134 -9.95 -10.75 -1.46
N ALA A 135 -9.36 -11.00 -2.64
CA ALA A 135 -8.11 -10.36 -3.04
C ALA A 135 -8.19 -8.82 -3.07
N TRP A 136 -9.35 -8.26 -3.46
CA TRP A 136 -9.58 -6.81 -3.47
C TRP A 136 -9.90 -6.23 -2.09
N ARG A 137 -10.50 -7.01 -1.17
CA ARG A 137 -10.60 -6.63 0.25
C ARG A 137 -9.23 -6.58 0.91
N ASP A 138 -8.37 -7.58 0.68
CA ASP A 138 -6.98 -7.60 1.19
C ASP A 138 -6.16 -6.44 0.62
N ARG A 139 -6.41 -6.09 -0.65
CA ARG A 139 -5.82 -4.89 -1.26
C ARG A 139 -6.33 -3.61 -0.59
N ALA A 140 -7.63 -3.52 -0.26
CA ALA A 140 -8.20 -2.38 0.43
C ALA A 140 -7.62 -2.21 1.84
N ALA A 141 -7.39 -3.31 2.57
CA ALA A 141 -6.70 -3.31 3.87
C ALA A 141 -5.29 -2.73 3.76
N ARG A 142 -4.45 -3.28 2.88
CA ARG A 142 -3.10 -2.75 2.61
C ARG A 142 -3.12 -1.28 2.21
N LEU A 143 -4.11 -0.86 1.43
CA LEU A 143 -4.24 0.53 1.01
C LEU A 143 -4.49 1.46 2.21
N LEU A 144 -5.40 1.10 3.12
CA LEU A 144 -5.68 1.89 4.33
C LEU A 144 -4.45 1.97 5.24
N GLU A 145 -3.72 0.89 5.39
CA GLU A 145 -2.46 0.86 6.14
C GLU A 145 -1.39 1.77 5.50
N TRP A 146 -1.26 1.78 4.17
CA TRP A 146 -0.38 2.72 3.45
C TRP A 146 -0.78 4.18 3.68
N LEU A 147 -2.07 4.48 3.66
CA LEU A 147 -2.58 5.83 3.94
C LEU A 147 -2.29 6.23 5.39
N ALA A 148 -2.40 5.29 6.33
CA ALA A 148 -2.08 5.53 7.73
C ALA A 148 -0.58 5.78 7.96
N LEU A 149 0.29 5.09 7.21
CA LEU A 149 1.74 5.26 7.28
C LEU A 149 2.21 6.70 6.95
N VAL A 150 1.40 7.46 6.23
CA VAL A 150 1.68 8.85 5.83
C VAL A 150 0.64 9.85 6.33
N ASP A 151 -0.06 9.51 7.42
CA ASP A 151 -1.02 10.39 8.11
C ASP A 151 -2.23 10.86 7.25
N LEU A 152 -2.53 10.15 6.15
CA LEU A 152 -3.75 10.34 5.36
C LEU A 152 -4.95 9.63 5.99
N ALA A 153 -4.68 8.63 6.82
CA ALA A 153 -5.67 7.93 7.62
C ALA A 153 -5.13 7.79 9.05
N VAL A 154 -6.03 7.68 10.02
CA VAL A 154 -5.67 7.37 11.41
C VAL A 154 -6.41 6.10 11.82
N PRO A 155 -5.70 5.07 12.31
CA PRO A 155 -6.34 3.85 12.80
C PRO A 155 -7.15 4.16 14.06
N VAL A 156 -8.40 3.72 14.07
CA VAL A 156 -9.26 3.72 15.26
C VAL A 156 -9.10 2.37 15.94
N ARG A 157 -8.63 2.38 17.19
CA ARG A 157 -8.69 1.18 18.03
C ARG A 157 -10.11 1.06 18.53
N GLY A 158 -10.72 -0.10 18.35
CA GLY A 158 -12.00 -0.37 18.99
C GLY A 158 -11.81 -0.29 20.50
N ASP A 159 -12.78 0.31 21.20
CA ASP A 159 -12.91 0.11 22.63
C ASP A 159 -13.27 -1.37 22.85
N SER A 160 -12.26 -2.25 22.86
CA SER A 160 -12.45 -3.56 23.46
C SER A 160 -12.65 -3.30 24.94
N GLU A 161 -13.87 -3.50 25.45
CA GLU A 161 -14.06 -3.77 26.88
C GLU A 161 -13.00 -4.81 27.29
N PRO A 162 -12.34 -4.66 28.45
CA PRO A 162 -11.24 -5.53 28.83
C PRO A 162 -11.76 -6.97 28.89
N ALA A 163 -11.48 -7.74 27.84
CA ALA A 163 -11.68 -9.17 27.85
C ALA A 163 -10.81 -9.73 28.98
N ASP A 164 -11.39 -10.66 29.75
CA ASP A 164 -10.72 -11.36 30.83
C ASP A 164 -9.24 -11.62 30.50
N SER A 165 -8.40 -11.21 31.46
CA SER A 165 -6.94 -11.25 31.43
C SER A 165 -6.41 -12.62 31.00
N ASP A 166 -6.26 -12.86 29.69
CA ASP A 166 -5.35 -13.85 29.08
C ASP A 166 -5.37 -13.85 27.53
N SER A 167 -6.04 -12.90 26.86
CA SER A 167 -5.97 -12.78 25.39
C SER A 167 -5.12 -11.58 24.99
N GLU A 168 -4.03 -11.81 24.25
CA GLU A 168 -3.27 -10.71 23.66
C GLU A 168 -4.20 -9.88 22.75
N PRO A 169 -4.17 -8.54 22.82
CA PRO A 169 -4.98 -7.73 21.94
C PRO A 169 -4.56 -8.02 20.49
N SER A 170 -5.44 -8.65 19.72
CA SER A 170 -5.31 -8.77 18.28
C SER A 170 -5.24 -7.36 17.71
N GLY A 171 -4.02 -6.88 17.46
CA GLY A 171 -3.68 -5.47 17.24
C GLY A 171 -4.14 -4.87 15.91
N GLU A 172 -5.17 -5.44 15.29
CA GLU A 172 -5.75 -4.91 14.06
C GLU A 172 -6.71 -3.74 14.38
N PRO A 173 -6.62 -2.62 13.65
CA PRO A 173 -7.50 -1.49 13.89
C PRO A 173 -8.96 -1.87 13.58
N ALA A 174 -9.89 -1.34 14.38
CA ALA A 174 -11.32 -1.52 14.14
C ALA A 174 -11.79 -0.81 12.85
N GLY A 175 -11.02 0.17 12.38
CA GLY A 175 -11.18 0.86 11.12
C GLY A 175 -10.29 2.10 11.06
N TYR A 176 -10.58 2.99 10.12
CA TYR A 176 -9.79 4.20 9.88
C TYR A 176 -10.68 5.43 9.75
N VAL A 177 -10.16 6.58 10.16
CA VAL A 177 -10.75 7.90 9.89
C VAL A 177 -9.76 8.75 9.09
N ALA A 178 -10.22 9.85 8.49
CA ALA A 178 -9.34 10.82 7.86
C ALA A 178 -8.26 11.29 8.84
N GLY A 179 -7.00 11.28 8.41
CA GLY A 179 -5.89 11.88 9.13
C GLY A 179 -5.75 13.37 8.84
N ASP A 180 -4.86 14.05 9.57
CA ASP A 180 -4.65 15.49 9.46
C ASP A 180 -4.14 15.92 8.06
N ALA A 181 -3.56 14.98 7.30
CA ALA A 181 -3.06 15.24 5.95
C ALA A 181 -4.06 14.86 4.83
N ALA A 182 -5.27 14.36 5.16
CA ALA A 182 -6.23 13.76 4.23
C ALA A 182 -6.88 14.73 3.23
#